data_AF-A0A925H4G6-F1
#
_entry.id   AF-A0A925H4G6-F1
#
_cell.length_a   1.000
_cell.length_b   1.000
_cell.length_c   1.000
_cell.angle_alpha   90.00
_cell.angle_beta   90.00
_cell.angle_gamma   90.00
#
_symmetry.space_group_name_H-M   'P 1'
#
loop_
_entity.id
_entity.type
_entity.pdbx_description
1 polymer ?
#
loop_
_entity_poly.entity_id
_entity_poly.type
_entity_poly.pdbx_seq_one_letter_code
_entity_poly.pdbx_strand_id
1 'polypeptide(L)'
;MRKATVFGIVLCLLLVLTASAPATQRRRGKPRPKLAAVCGDPTARCRTEYTFEPYNLPFFLSSNAVIYETEKFYAIILKSVRDDKLDGTIFVPETERIEAQQLFPHNKVFTSRDNGMPGDLYYSSVKGDQKFMAVYAGRTQAEAKKMLAKVKATGKFPGANLRRMHAGFNGT
;
A
#
# COMPACT_ATOMS: atom_id res chain seq x y z
N MET A 1 11.21 -89.17 26.19
CA MET A 1 10.16 -89.91 25.45
C MET A 1 9.00 -88.94 25.22
N ARG A 2 8.79 -88.54 23.96
CA ARG A 2 7.62 -88.87 23.10
C ARG A 2 6.50 -87.83 23.25
N LYS A 3 6.31 -86.97 22.22
CA LYS A 3 5.27 -87.07 21.15
C LYS A 3 3.89 -86.64 21.68
N ALA A 4 3.01 -85.93 20.98
CA ALA A 4 3.00 -85.36 19.65
C ALA A 4 1.79 -84.41 19.56
N THR A 5 1.92 -83.42 18.68
CA THR A 5 0.94 -82.84 17.76
C THR A 5 -0.56 -83.12 17.97
N VAL A 6 -1.38 -82.06 18.04
CA VAL A 6 -2.70 -82.03 17.39
C VAL A 6 -2.99 -80.62 16.85
N PHE A 7 -3.36 -80.59 15.57
CA PHE A 7 -3.85 -79.51 14.73
C PHE A 7 -5.15 -78.87 15.26
N GLY A 8 -5.40 -77.59 14.96
CA GLY A 8 -6.74 -77.04 15.15
C GLY A 8 -6.97 -75.58 14.75
N ILE A 9 -7.33 -75.38 13.49
CA ILE A 9 -8.37 -74.44 13.01
C ILE A 9 -8.03 -72.93 12.98
N VAL A 10 -7.88 -72.50 11.72
CA VAL A 10 -8.06 -71.17 11.12
C VAL A 10 -9.25 -70.39 11.70
N LEU A 11 -9.01 -69.14 12.11
CA LEU A 11 -10.03 -68.08 11.98
C LEU A 11 -9.37 -66.74 11.66
N CYS A 12 -9.51 -66.34 10.39
CA CYS A 12 -9.24 -65.00 9.87
C CYS A 12 -10.08 -63.95 10.62
N LEU A 13 -9.41 -62.96 11.22
CA LEU A 13 -10.02 -61.67 11.56
C LEU A 13 -8.97 -60.56 11.36
N LEU A 14 -8.77 -60.22 10.08
CA LEU A 14 -8.10 -59.00 9.65
C LEU A 14 -9.03 -57.81 9.95
N LEU A 15 -8.90 -57.23 11.14
CA LEU A 15 -9.46 -55.93 11.49
C LEU A 15 -8.64 -54.84 10.79
N VAL A 16 -9.01 -54.53 9.54
CA VAL A 16 -8.51 -53.34 8.85
C VAL A 16 -9.28 -52.14 9.38
N LEU A 17 -8.76 -51.50 10.43
CA LEU A 17 -9.18 -50.18 10.88
C LEU A 17 -8.74 -49.15 9.83
N THR A 18 -9.60 -48.88 8.85
CA THR A 18 -9.45 -47.76 7.92
C THR A 18 -9.70 -46.46 8.67
N ALA A 19 -8.65 -45.86 9.21
CA ALA A 19 -8.68 -44.49 9.73
C ALA A 19 -9.01 -43.53 8.57
N SER A 20 -10.28 -43.15 8.44
CA SER A 20 -10.72 -42.12 7.51
C SER A 20 -10.28 -40.77 8.07
N ALA A 21 -9.10 -40.30 7.68
CA ALA A 21 -8.69 -38.93 7.95
C ALA A 21 -9.67 -37.99 7.23
N PRO A 22 -10.38 -37.08 7.92
CA PRO A 22 -11.22 -36.11 7.24
C PRO A 22 -10.31 -35.20 6.41
N ALA A 23 -10.39 -35.34 5.09
CA ALA A 23 -9.75 -34.45 4.15
C ALA A 23 -10.25 -33.03 4.44
N THR A 24 -9.43 -32.26 5.15
CA THR A 24 -9.70 -30.86 5.44
C THR A 24 -9.52 -30.14 4.12
N GLN A 25 -10.63 -29.99 3.39
CA GLN A 25 -10.70 -29.25 2.14
C GLN A 25 -10.34 -27.80 2.46
N ARG A 26 -9.03 -27.48 2.39
CA ARG A 26 -8.52 -26.12 2.40
C ARG A 26 -9.25 -25.40 1.27
N ARG A 27 -10.30 -24.66 1.60
CA ARG A 27 -10.89 -23.66 0.72
C ARG A 27 -9.72 -22.75 0.31
N ARG A 28 -9.20 -22.95 -0.91
CA ARG A 28 -8.25 -22.02 -1.54
C ARG A 28 -9.01 -20.69 -1.60
N GLY A 29 -8.75 -19.83 -0.62
CA GLY A 29 -9.33 -18.49 -0.59
C GLY A 29 -9.05 -17.82 -1.93
N LYS A 30 -10.06 -17.14 -2.50
CA LYS A 30 -9.87 -16.34 -3.70
C LYS A 30 -8.63 -15.45 -3.52
N PRO A 31 -7.72 -15.37 -4.51
CA PRO A 31 -6.59 -14.47 -4.44
C PRO A 31 -7.10 -13.07 -4.15
N ARG A 32 -6.60 -12.43 -3.07
CA ARG A 32 -6.89 -11.02 -2.83
C ARG A 32 -6.31 -10.20 -4.00
N PRO A 33 -7.02 -9.18 -4.50
CA PRO A 33 -6.47 -8.32 -5.53
C PRO A 33 -5.13 -7.74 -5.06
N LYS A 34 -4.11 -7.79 -5.92
CA LYS A 34 -2.81 -7.20 -5.63
C LYS A 34 -2.98 -5.68 -5.61
N LEU A 35 -2.85 -5.07 -4.44
CA LEU A 35 -2.84 -3.61 -4.31
C LEU A 35 -1.70 -3.01 -5.16
N ALA A 36 -1.92 -1.82 -5.71
CA ALA A 36 -0.95 -1.20 -6.61
C ALA A 36 0.32 -0.76 -5.86
N ALA A 37 1.48 -1.00 -6.47
CA ALA A 37 2.75 -0.51 -5.94
C ALA A 37 2.94 0.97 -6.30
N VAL A 38 3.42 1.75 -5.33
CA VAL A 38 3.71 3.18 -5.50
C VAL A 38 5.02 3.39 -6.25
N CYS A 39 5.01 4.33 -7.20
CA CYS A 39 6.19 4.83 -7.90
C CYS A 39 6.77 6.05 -7.15
N GLY A 40 7.57 5.76 -6.12
CA GLY A 40 8.06 6.78 -5.18
C GLY A 40 9.30 7.56 -5.62
N ASP A 41 10.00 7.13 -6.68
CA ASP A 41 11.19 7.83 -7.22
C ASP A 41 10.83 8.43 -8.59
N PRO A 42 10.83 9.77 -8.74
CA PRO A 42 10.47 10.42 -10.00
C PRO A 42 11.53 10.24 -11.10
N THR A 43 12.74 9.80 -10.77
CA THR A 43 13.81 9.49 -11.73
C THR A 43 13.69 8.08 -12.31
N ALA A 44 12.88 7.22 -11.67
CA ALA A 44 12.60 5.89 -12.15
C ALA A 44 11.34 5.86 -13.03
N ARG A 45 11.33 5.00 -14.05
CA ARG A 45 10.14 4.80 -14.89
C ARG A 45 9.01 4.16 -14.09
N CYS A 46 7.87 4.86 -13.97
CA CYS A 46 6.63 4.28 -13.46
C CYS A 46 5.89 3.55 -14.60
N ARG A 47 5.60 2.25 -14.42
CA ARG A 47 4.83 1.47 -15.40
C ARG A 47 3.34 1.69 -15.14
N THR A 48 2.76 2.73 -15.71
CA THR A 48 1.33 3.03 -15.61
C THR A 48 0.80 3.41 -16.99
N GLU A 49 -0.45 3.05 -17.28
CA GLU A 49 -1.15 3.48 -18.49
C GLU A 49 -1.90 4.81 -18.27
N TYR A 50 -2.05 5.22 -17.01
CA TYR A 50 -2.66 6.48 -16.62
C TYR A 50 -1.64 7.62 -16.54
N THR A 51 -1.99 8.78 -17.09
CA THR A 51 -1.18 10.01 -17.00
C THR A 51 -1.53 10.75 -15.71
N PHE A 52 -0.64 10.66 -14.73
CA PHE A 52 -0.79 11.40 -13.47
C PHE A 52 -0.40 12.87 -13.61
N GLU A 53 -1.10 13.73 -12.90
CA GLU A 53 -0.72 15.14 -12.75
C GLU A 53 0.66 15.29 -12.08
N PRO A 54 1.43 16.36 -12.37
CA PRO A 54 2.78 16.53 -11.81
C PRO A 54 2.86 16.48 -10.28
N TYR A 55 1.79 16.86 -9.59
CA TYR A 55 1.71 16.86 -8.12
C TYR A 55 1.16 15.58 -7.51
N ASN A 56 0.74 14.61 -8.33
CA ASN A 56 0.26 13.32 -7.86
C ASN A 56 1.41 12.39 -7.47
N LEU A 57 1.14 11.44 -6.57
CA LEU A 57 2.02 10.30 -6.31
C LEU A 57 1.64 9.17 -7.28
N PRO A 58 2.47 8.87 -8.29
CA PRO A 58 2.12 7.86 -9.28
C PRO A 58 2.17 6.45 -8.69
N PHE A 59 1.37 5.56 -9.25
CA PHE A 59 1.40 4.13 -8.94
C PHE A 59 0.94 3.34 -10.17
N PHE A 60 1.13 2.03 -10.16
CA PHE A 60 0.67 1.19 -11.26
C PHE A 60 -0.86 1.27 -11.39
N LEU A 61 -1.35 1.80 -12.51
CA LEU A 61 -2.76 1.78 -12.91
C LEU A 61 -2.87 1.21 -14.33
N SER A 62 -3.79 0.24 -14.50
CA SER A 62 -4.23 -0.24 -15.81
C SER A 62 -5.34 0.66 -16.36
N SER A 63 -5.45 0.79 -17.67
CA SER A 63 -6.50 1.56 -18.38
C SER A 63 -7.94 1.24 -17.96
N ASN A 64 -8.23 0.02 -17.48
CA ASN A 64 -9.58 -0.41 -17.06
C ASN A 64 -9.81 -0.30 -15.53
N ALA A 65 -9.00 0.49 -14.81
CA ALA A 65 -9.14 0.64 -13.37
C ALA A 65 -10.34 1.54 -13.04
N VAL A 66 -11.39 0.96 -12.44
CA VAL A 66 -12.56 1.71 -11.94
C VAL A 66 -12.30 2.24 -10.53
N ILE A 67 -12.00 1.35 -9.57
CA ILE A 67 -11.57 1.73 -8.21
C ILE A 67 -10.28 0.99 -7.91
N TYR A 68 -9.23 1.72 -7.57
CA TYR A 68 -7.92 1.15 -7.25
C TYR A 68 -7.33 1.81 -6.00
N GLU A 69 -6.70 0.98 -5.16
CA GLU A 69 -5.95 1.44 -4.00
C GLU A 69 -4.52 0.90 -4.05
N THR A 70 -3.59 1.72 -3.55
CA THR A 70 -2.21 1.31 -3.38
C THR A 70 -2.04 0.43 -2.16
N GLU A 71 -0.92 -0.28 -2.10
CA GLU A 71 -0.44 -0.78 -0.82
C GLU A 71 -0.18 0.36 0.17
N LYS A 72 -0.10 0.03 1.47
CA LYS A 72 0.28 1.02 2.48
C LYS A 72 1.75 1.40 2.31
N PHE A 73 2.03 2.69 2.29
CA PHE A 73 3.36 3.28 2.28
C PHE A 73 3.53 4.28 3.42
N TYR A 74 4.74 4.80 3.59
CA TYR A 74 5.03 5.89 4.49
C TYR A 74 5.29 7.18 3.71
N ALA A 75 4.83 8.29 4.27
CA ALA A 75 5.14 9.62 3.77
C ALA A 75 5.53 10.54 4.94
N ILE A 76 6.34 11.55 4.64
CA ILE A 76 6.56 12.65 5.58
C ILE A 76 5.73 13.83 5.10
N ILE A 77 4.72 14.20 5.89
CA ILE A 77 3.96 15.44 5.66
C ILE A 77 4.91 16.60 5.93
N LEU A 78 5.16 17.41 4.90
CA LEU A 78 6.06 18.56 4.95
C LEU A 78 5.33 19.84 5.37
N LYS A 79 4.11 20.01 4.85
CA LYS A 79 3.24 21.16 5.08
C LYS A 79 1.79 20.72 5.03
N SER A 80 0.94 21.34 5.84
CA SER A 80 -0.50 21.18 5.80
C SER A 80 -1.16 22.56 5.76
N VAL A 81 -2.25 22.67 5.01
CA VAL A 81 -3.13 23.85 4.95
C VAL A 81 -4.55 23.37 5.19
N ARG A 82 -5.38 24.23 5.78
CA ARG A 82 -6.76 23.91 6.12
C ARG A 82 -7.70 24.50 5.09
N ASP A 83 -8.57 23.65 4.54
CA ASP A 83 -9.64 24.01 3.62
C ASP A 83 -10.97 24.00 4.38
N ASP A 84 -11.26 25.11 5.08
CA ASP A 84 -12.46 25.23 5.92
C ASP A 84 -13.77 25.16 5.13
N LYS A 85 -13.72 25.45 3.82
CA LYS A 85 -14.90 25.46 2.94
C LYS A 85 -15.15 24.10 2.28
N LEU A 86 -14.15 23.23 2.27
CA LEU A 86 -14.18 21.93 1.59
C LEU A 86 -14.53 22.07 0.10
N ASP A 87 -14.16 23.20 -0.51
CA ASP A 87 -14.47 23.51 -1.91
C ASP A 87 -13.28 23.22 -2.85
N GLY A 88 -12.16 22.73 -2.31
CA GLY A 88 -10.98 22.34 -3.09
C GLY A 88 -10.15 23.52 -3.60
N THR A 89 -10.49 24.76 -3.24
CA THR A 89 -9.77 25.96 -3.71
C THR A 89 -8.48 26.22 -2.92
N ILE A 90 -8.36 25.67 -1.71
CA ILE A 90 -7.19 25.83 -0.85
C ILE A 90 -6.30 24.60 -0.97
N PHE A 91 -5.07 24.76 -1.44
CA PHE A 91 -4.06 23.71 -1.53
C PHE A 91 -2.64 24.28 -1.42
N VAL A 92 -1.64 23.42 -1.26
CA VAL A 92 -0.23 23.85 -1.28
C VAL A 92 0.17 24.20 -2.73
N PRO A 93 0.66 25.42 -3.01
CA PRO A 93 1.03 25.86 -4.36
C PRO A 93 2.05 24.94 -5.04
N GLU A 94 1.99 24.85 -6.37
CA GLU A 94 2.89 23.98 -7.14
C GLU A 94 4.35 24.44 -7.08
N THR A 95 4.57 25.75 -7.00
CA THR A 95 5.90 26.33 -6.81
C THR A 95 6.59 25.80 -5.56
N GLU A 96 5.88 25.77 -4.42
CA GLU A 96 6.39 25.20 -3.17
C GLU A 96 6.71 23.70 -3.30
N ARG A 97 5.88 22.95 -4.05
CA ARG A 97 6.12 21.52 -4.31
C ARG A 97 7.39 21.31 -5.14
N ILE A 98 7.61 22.14 -6.16
CA ILE A 98 8.80 22.08 -7.01
C ILE A 98 10.05 22.39 -6.18
N GLU A 99 10.03 23.42 -5.35
CA GLU A 99 11.14 23.75 -4.44
C GLU A 99 11.44 22.61 -3.46
N ALA A 100 10.41 21.99 -2.89
CA ALA A 100 10.59 20.82 -2.04
C ALA A 100 11.14 19.61 -2.83
N GLN A 101 10.71 19.41 -4.08
CA GLN A 101 11.19 18.32 -4.94
C GLN A 101 12.69 18.40 -5.21
N GLN A 102 13.24 19.61 -5.33
CA GLN A 102 14.69 19.82 -5.52
C GLN A 102 15.52 19.32 -4.32
N LEU A 103 14.96 19.36 -3.12
CA LEU A 103 15.61 18.85 -1.91
C LEU A 103 15.61 17.32 -1.84
N PHE A 104 14.68 16.67 -2.55
CA PHE A 104 14.42 15.24 -2.48
C PHE A 104 14.34 14.62 -3.88
N PRO A 105 15.41 14.67 -4.69
CA PRO A 105 15.34 14.34 -6.12
C PRO A 105 14.92 12.90 -6.42
N HIS A 106 15.17 11.95 -5.49
CA HIS A 106 14.81 10.53 -5.64
C HIS A 106 13.58 10.12 -4.81
N ASN A 107 12.87 11.09 -4.23
CA ASN A 107 11.66 10.85 -3.46
C ASN A 107 10.58 11.80 -3.94
N LYS A 108 9.52 11.26 -4.53
CA LYS A 108 8.43 12.05 -5.09
C LYS A 108 7.82 12.93 -4.00
N VAL A 109 7.80 14.24 -4.26
CA VAL A 109 7.03 15.21 -3.51
C VAL A 109 5.68 15.38 -4.21
N PHE A 110 4.62 15.16 -3.47
CA PHE A 110 3.24 15.15 -3.96
C PHE A 110 2.35 16.01 -3.05
N THR A 111 1.20 16.42 -3.57
CA THR A 111 0.22 17.22 -2.83
C THR A 111 -1.18 16.62 -2.97
N SER A 112 -2.01 16.77 -1.94
CA SER A 112 -3.44 16.50 -2.06
C SER A 112 -4.12 17.69 -2.72
N ARG A 113 -4.78 17.45 -3.85
CA ARG A 113 -5.61 18.42 -4.58
C ARG A 113 -6.90 17.75 -4.99
N ASP A 114 -7.61 17.21 -4.01
CA ASP A 114 -8.97 16.72 -4.25
C ASP A 114 -9.89 17.93 -4.42
N ASN A 115 -10.45 18.07 -5.61
CA ASN A 115 -11.46 19.06 -5.97
C ASN A 115 -12.87 18.44 -6.13
N GLY A 116 -13.03 17.17 -5.75
CA GLY A 116 -14.28 16.42 -5.85
C GLY A 116 -14.61 15.90 -7.26
N MET A 117 -13.70 16.01 -8.23
CA MET A 117 -13.93 15.54 -9.59
C MET A 117 -13.56 14.06 -9.74
N PRO A 118 -14.30 13.29 -10.57
CA PRO A 118 -13.90 11.93 -10.91
C PRO A 118 -12.52 11.89 -11.57
N GLY A 119 -11.73 10.86 -11.27
CA GLY A 119 -10.34 10.73 -11.70
C GLY A 119 -9.33 11.35 -10.72
N ASP A 120 -9.78 12.10 -9.71
CA ASP A 120 -8.89 12.62 -8.68
C ASP A 120 -8.33 11.51 -7.78
N LEU A 121 -7.10 11.72 -7.34
CA LEU A 121 -6.43 10.87 -6.37
C LEU A 121 -6.80 11.31 -4.96
N TYR A 122 -7.18 10.36 -4.13
CA TYR A 122 -7.34 10.58 -2.69
C TYR A 122 -6.21 9.93 -1.90
N TYR A 123 -5.96 10.44 -0.70
CA TYR A 123 -4.97 9.92 0.22
C TYR A 123 -5.56 9.71 1.61
N SER A 124 -5.31 8.53 2.18
CA SER A 124 -5.82 8.19 3.52
C SER A 124 -5.07 8.89 4.65
N SER A 125 -5.58 8.76 5.87
CA SER A 125 -4.89 9.13 7.11
C SER A 125 -4.58 10.63 7.25
N VAL A 126 -5.35 11.45 6.52
CA VAL A 126 -5.42 12.90 6.62
C VAL A 126 -6.89 13.28 6.77
N LYS A 127 -7.18 14.36 7.50
CA LYS A 127 -8.57 14.84 7.65
C LYS A 127 -9.04 15.46 6.33
N GLY A 128 -10.35 15.38 6.04
CA GLY A 128 -10.91 15.90 4.77
C GLY A 128 -10.71 17.42 4.59
N ASP A 129 -10.67 18.17 5.70
CA ASP A 129 -10.40 19.61 5.74
C ASP A 129 -8.90 19.96 5.68
N GLN A 130 -8.02 18.97 5.57
CA GLN A 130 -6.58 19.18 5.53
C GLN A 130 -6.02 18.81 4.16
N LYS A 131 -5.54 19.82 3.44
CA LYS A 131 -4.68 19.57 2.29
C LYS A 131 -3.21 19.60 2.72
N PHE A 132 -2.35 18.90 1.99
CA PHE A 132 -0.98 18.73 2.39
C PHE A 132 -0.03 18.63 1.19
N MET A 133 1.24 18.87 1.50
CA MET A 133 2.38 18.47 0.69
C MET A 133 3.20 17.45 1.47
N ALA A 134 3.59 16.36 0.83
CA ALA A 134 4.35 15.29 1.44
C ALA A 134 5.44 14.76 0.51
N VAL A 135 6.43 14.10 1.10
CA VAL A 135 7.46 13.34 0.37
C VAL A 135 7.29 11.85 0.64
N TYR A 136 7.37 11.03 -0.41
CA TYR A 136 7.34 9.58 -0.29
C TYR A 136 8.54 9.07 0.54
N ALA A 137 8.26 8.24 1.55
CA ALA A 137 9.22 7.84 2.57
C ALA A 137 9.48 6.33 2.61
N GLY A 138 9.06 5.58 1.58
CA GLY A 138 9.30 4.15 1.46
C GLY A 138 8.14 3.27 1.94
N ARG A 139 8.36 1.96 1.89
CA ARG A 139 7.36 0.93 2.24
C ARG A 139 7.52 0.47 3.69
N THR A 140 8.70 0.70 4.26
CA THR A 140 9.07 0.24 5.60
C THR A 140 9.23 1.41 6.57
N GLN A 141 9.03 1.14 7.85
CA GLN A 141 9.25 2.13 8.90
C GLN A 141 10.73 2.57 8.99
N ALA A 142 11.68 1.70 8.64
CA ALA A 142 13.10 2.00 8.67
C ALA A 142 13.46 3.04 7.58
N GLU A 143 12.99 2.85 6.35
CA GLU A 143 13.13 3.84 5.28
C GLU A 143 12.49 5.17 5.68
N ALA A 144 11.30 5.12 6.27
CA ALA A 144 10.57 6.32 6.66
C ALA A 144 11.28 7.12 7.75
N LYS A 145 11.88 6.44 8.74
CA LYS A 145 12.70 7.11 9.78
C LYS A 145 13.94 7.75 9.17
N LYS A 146 14.62 7.08 8.23
CA LYS A 146 15.76 7.66 7.50
C LYS A 146 15.34 8.89 6.70
N MET A 147 14.20 8.83 6.03
CA MET A 147 13.66 9.97 5.26
C MET A 147 13.29 11.13 6.18
N LEU A 148 12.63 10.87 7.31
CA LEU A 148 12.29 11.91 8.30
C LEU A 148 13.54 12.61 8.83
N ALA A 149 14.62 11.87 9.10
CA ALA A 149 15.89 12.47 9.51
C ALA A 149 16.45 13.39 8.42
N LYS A 150 16.41 12.97 7.13
CA LYS A 150 16.81 13.82 6.00
C LYS A 150 15.96 15.09 5.91
N VAL A 151 14.63 14.97 6.03
CA VAL A 151 13.71 16.12 6.04
C VAL A 151 14.06 17.09 7.16
N LYS A 152 14.26 16.59 8.39
CA LYS A 152 14.62 17.44 9.54
C LYS A 152 15.97 18.13 9.34
N ALA A 153 16.96 17.44 8.77
CA ALA A 153 18.27 18.00 8.49
C ALA A 153 18.24 19.18 7.50
N THR A 154 17.18 19.31 6.68
CA THR A 154 17.02 20.50 5.83
C THR A 154 16.73 21.79 6.61
N GLY A 155 16.20 21.69 7.83
CA GLY A 155 15.73 22.84 8.61
C GLY A 155 14.51 23.57 8.04
N LYS A 156 14.01 23.21 6.85
CA LYS A 156 12.94 23.93 6.14
C LYS A 156 11.52 23.56 6.57
N PHE A 157 11.34 22.38 7.18
CA PHE A 157 10.02 21.82 7.49
C PHE A 157 9.87 21.51 8.99
N PRO A 158 9.70 22.54 9.85
CA PRO A 158 9.67 22.35 11.31
C PRO A 158 8.48 21.50 11.80
N GLY A 159 7.37 21.50 11.05
CA GLY A 159 6.17 20.68 11.35
C GLY A 159 6.19 19.27 10.74
N ALA A 160 7.32 18.84 10.16
CA ALA A 160 7.38 17.59 9.42
C ALA A 160 7.04 16.38 10.30
N ASN A 161 6.07 15.57 9.86
CA ASN A 161 5.62 14.39 10.60
C ASN A 161 5.43 13.17 9.69
N LEU A 162 5.70 11.99 10.26
CA LEU A 162 5.60 10.71 9.57
C LEU A 162 4.17 10.18 9.61
N ARG A 163 3.66 9.74 8.46
CA ARG A 163 2.34 9.12 8.30
C ARG A 163 2.47 7.81 7.54
N ARG A 164 1.60 6.85 7.88
CA ARG A 164 1.39 5.63 7.09
C ARG A 164 0.09 5.80 6.32
N MET A 165 0.15 5.72 5.00
CA MET A 165 -0.93 6.10 4.08
C MET A 165 -1.13 5.03 3.01
N HIS A 166 -2.28 5.04 2.35
CA HIS A 166 -2.46 4.54 0.99
C HIS A 166 -3.02 5.69 0.13
N ALA A 167 -2.88 5.56 -1.18
CA ALA A 167 -3.53 6.40 -2.16
C ALA A 167 -4.59 5.59 -2.88
N GLY A 168 -5.61 6.25 -3.40
CA GLY A 168 -6.60 5.62 -4.25
C GLY A 168 -6.98 6.47 -5.43
N PHE A 169 -7.47 5.79 -6.46
CA PHE A 169 -7.99 6.35 -7.70
C PHE A 169 -9.43 5.87 -7.86
N ASN A 170 -10.32 6.81 -8.14
CA ASN A 170 -11.72 6.54 -8.46
C ASN A 170 -12.00 7.03 -9.88
N GLY A 171 -11.83 6.12 -10.84
CA GLY A 171 -12.16 6.35 -12.24
C GLY A 171 -13.67 6.26 -12.48
N THR A 172 -14.11 6.86 -13.58
CA THR A 172 -15.49 6.77 -14.10
C THR A 172 -15.69 5.59 -15.01
#